data_AF-A0A087UYU2-F1
#
_entry.id   AF-A0A087UYU2-F1
#
_cell.length_a   1.000
_cell.length_b   1.000
_cell.length_c   1.000
_cell.angle_alpha   90.00
_cell.angle_beta   90.00
_cell.angle_gamma   90.00
#
_symmetry.space_group_name_H-M   'P 1'
#
loop_
_entity.id
_entity.type
_entity.pdbx_description
1 polymer ?
#
loop_
_entity_poly.entity_id
_entity_poly.type
_entity_poly.pdbx_seq_one_letter_code
_entity_poly.pdbx_strand_id
1 'polypeptide(L)'
;MTVSNELIGCIIGKGGTKINEIRQISGAIVKVSNTEEGSKDRTVTITGSPAAVNCAQYLINASIERHKSLDPKPTPASPATVSFAPSLAAAP
;
A
#
# COMPACT_ATOMS: atom_id res chain seq x y z
N MET A 1 0.84 0.06 -4.55
CA MET A 1 2.28 0.22 -4.24
C MET A 1 2.95 -1.14 -4.27
N THR A 2 4.23 -1.23 -4.63
CA THR A 2 5.00 -2.48 -4.60
C THR A 2 5.92 -2.49 -3.37
N VAL A 3 6.02 -3.63 -2.71
CA VAL A 3 6.83 -3.82 -1.51
C VAL A 3 7.57 -5.14 -1.60
N SER A 4 8.88 -5.14 -1.34
CA SER A 4 9.67 -6.36 -1.35
C SER A 4 9.23 -7.38 -0.28
N ASN A 5 9.41 -8.67 -0.57
CA ASN A 5 8.97 -9.79 0.25
C ASN A 5 9.67 -9.85 1.61
N GLU A 6 10.84 -9.24 1.74
CA GLU A 6 11.53 -9.11 3.04
C GLU A 6 10.84 -8.05 3.93
N LEU A 7 10.37 -6.96 3.31
CA LEU A 7 9.73 -5.84 4.01
C LEU A 7 8.24 -6.11 4.29
N ILE A 8 7.56 -6.84 3.40
CA ILE A 8 6.15 -7.22 3.58
C ILE A 8 5.93 -8.00 4.87
N GLY A 9 6.91 -8.82 5.29
CA GLY A 9 6.84 -9.58 6.53
C GLY A 9 6.76 -8.66 7.75
N CYS A 10 7.50 -7.54 7.73
CA CYS A 10 7.43 -6.52 8.78
C CYS A 10 6.10 -5.76 8.77
N ILE A 11 5.53 -5.48 7.59
CA ILE A 11 4.23 -4.79 7.47
C ILE A 11 3.08 -5.67 7.96
N ILE A 12 3.12 -6.97 7.62
CA ILE A 12 2.13 -7.95 8.09
C ILE A 12 2.28 -8.15 9.60
N GLY A 13 3.51 -8.25 10.09
CA GLY A 13 3.82 -8.56 11.47
C GLY A 13 3.56 -10.03 11.80
N LYS A 14 4.03 -10.47 12.96
CA LYS A 14 3.82 -11.84 13.44
C LYS A 14 2.31 -12.12 13.56
N GLY A 15 1.80 -13.12 12.84
CA GLY A 15 0.38 -13.46 12.84
C GLY A 15 -0.55 -12.43 12.18
N GLY A 16 -0.03 -11.47 11.40
CA GLY A 16 -0.85 -10.46 10.75
C GLY A 16 -1.29 -9.31 11.64
N THR A 17 -0.80 -9.21 12.88
CA THR A 17 -1.21 -8.18 13.84
C THR A 17 -1.00 -6.76 13.30
N LYS A 18 0.14 -6.51 12.64
CA LYS A 18 0.50 -5.16 12.20
C LYS A 18 -0.34 -4.69 11.01
N ILE A 19 -0.55 -5.54 10.01
CA ILE A 19 -1.41 -5.18 8.88
C ILE A 19 -2.88 -5.08 9.29
N ASN A 20 -3.32 -5.86 10.28
CA ASN A 20 -4.67 -5.76 10.79
C ASN A 20 -4.89 -4.42 11.52
N GLU A 21 -3.90 -4.00 12.31
CA GLU A 21 -3.87 -2.66 12.92
C GLU A 21 -3.88 -1.56 11.85
N ILE A 22 -3.08 -1.66 10.79
CA ILE A 22 -3.06 -0.67 9.70
C ILE A 22 -4.45 -0.55 9.05
N ARG A 23 -5.12 -1.68 8.78
CA ARG A 23 -6.48 -1.71 8.23
C ARG A 23 -7.48 -1.06 9.18
N GLN A 24 -7.37 -1.32 10.47
CA GLN A 24 -8.25 -0.78 11.50
C GLN A 24 -8.05 0.73 11.71
N ILE A 25 -6.80 1.19 11.78
CA ILE A 25 -6.47 2.62 11.96
C ILE A 25 -6.84 3.42 10.71
N SER A 26 -6.49 2.91 9.53
CA SER A 26 -6.78 3.61 8.27
C SER A 26 -8.25 3.52 7.87
N GLY A 27 -8.96 2.47 8.29
CA GLY A 27 -10.29 2.15 7.76
C GLY A 27 -10.28 1.75 6.27
N ALA A 28 -9.10 1.47 5.70
CA ALA A 28 -8.95 1.11 4.30
C ALA A 28 -8.88 -0.40 4.10
N ILE A 29 -9.35 -0.86 2.94
CA ILE A 29 -9.22 -2.25 2.50
C ILE A 29 -7.84 -2.42 1.89
N VAL A 30 -6.93 -3.02 2.66
CA VAL A 30 -5.58 -3.38 2.18
C VAL A 30 -5.59 -4.80 1.65
N LYS A 31 -5.18 -5.00 0.40
CA LYS A 31 -5.12 -6.30 -0.30
C LYS A 31 -3.69 -6.51 -0.82
N VAL A 32 -3.12 -7.68 -0.57
CA VAL A 32 -1.75 -8.00 -0.99
C VAL A 32 -1.84 -9.06 -2.09
N SER A 33 -1.31 -8.75 -3.26
CA SER A 33 -1.22 -9.63 -4.43
C SER A 33 0.23 -9.93 -4.75
N ASN A 34 0.52 -11.14 -5.21
CA ASN A 34 1.85 -11.47 -5.72
C ASN A 34 2.00 -10.86 -7.12
N THR A 35 3.02 -10.04 -7.33
CA THR A 35 3.32 -9.55 -8.67
C THR A 35 4.26 -10.55 -9.30
N GLU A 36 3.73 -11.39 -10.19
CA GLU A 36 4.49 -12.26 -11.11
C GLU A 36 5.30 -13.42 -10.45
N GLU A 37 5.30 -14.58 -11.12
CA GLU A 37 6.03 -15.79 -10.69
C GLU A 37 7.54 -15.59 -10.86
N GLY A 38 8.18 -14.99 -9.86
CA GLY A 38 9.64 -14.82 -9.81
C GLY A 38 10.10 -13.50 -9.20
N SER A 39 9.21 -12.51 -9.07
CA SER A 39 9.59 -11.24 -8.47
C SER A 39 9.61 -11.34 -6.95
N LYS A 40 10.66 -10.78 -6.35
CA LYS A 40 10.80 -10.64 -4.90
C LYS A 40 9.91 -9.56 -4.33
N ASP A 41 8.90 -9.10 -5.04
CA ASP A 41 8.04 -7.98 -4.68
C ASP A 41 6.56 -8.41 -4.62
N ARG A 42 5.79 -7.71 -3.79
CA ARG A 42 4.35 -7.88 -3.62
C ARG A 42 3.66 -6.57 -3.89
N THR A 43 2.54 -6.66 -4.59
CA THR A 43 1.70 -5.50 -4.88
C THR A 43 0.67 -5.36 -3.78
N VAL A 44 0.72 -4.25 -3.06
CA VAL A 44 -0.28 -3.86 -2.09
C VAL A 44 -1.26 -2.88 -2.75
N THR A 45 -2.50 -3.33 -2.87
CA THR A 45 -3.65 -2.56 -3.34
C THR A 45 -4.43 -2.06 -2.15
N ILE A 46 -4.65 -0.76 -2.07
CA ILE A 46 -5.44 -0.14 -1.00
C ILE A 46 -6.69 0.45 -1.64
N THR A 47 -7.85 0.10 -1.09
CA THR A 47 -9.14 0.54 -1.60
C THR A 47 -9.95 1.14 -0.45
N GLY A 48 -10.54 2.31 -0.67
CA GLY A 48 -11.33 3.01 0.34
C GLY A 48 -11.40 4.51 0.04
N SER A 49 -11.81 5.29 1.04
CA SER A 49 -11.82 6.75 0.96
C SER A 49 -10.39 7.30 0.78
N PRO A 50 -10.21 8.47 0.15
CA PRO A 50 -8.88 9.05 -0.08
C PRO A 50 -8.10 9.28 1.23
N ALA A 51 -8.79 9.69 2.30
CA ALA A 51 -8.21 9.82 3.63
C ALA A 51 -7.71 8.47 4.18
N ALA A 52 -8.50 7.41 4.00
CA ALA A 52 -8.17 6.05 4.44
C ALA A 52 -6.97 5.49 3.65
N VAL A 53 -6.98 5.67 2.33
CA VAL A 53 -5.87 5.25 1.45
C VAL A 53 -4.57 5.93 1.85
N ASN A 54 -4.58 7.26 2.04
CA ASN A 54 -3.41 8.02 2.47
C ASN A 54 -2.90 7.55 3.84
N CYS A 55 -3.80 7.31 4.81
CA CYS A 55 -3.42 6.82 6.13
C CYS A 55 -2.77 5.42 6.05
N ALA A 56 -3.38 4.48 5.33
CA ALA A 56 -2.83 3.14 5.17
C ALA A 56 -1.46 3.17 4.50
N GLN A 57 -1.33 3.97 3.44
CA GLN A 57 -0.09 4.14 2.69
C GLN A 57 1.03 4.75 3.54
N TYR A 58 0.71 5.75 4.36
CA TYR A 58 1.66 6.33 5.32
C TYR A 58 2.14 5.29 6.35
N LEU A 59 1.21 4.53 6.95
CA LEU A 59 1.56 3.52 7.96
C LEU A 59 2.41 2.38 7.38
N ILE A 60 2.12 1.98 6.14
CA ILE A 60 2.90 0.98 5.41
C ILE A 60 4.31 1.51 5.16
N ASN A 61 4.45 2.72 4.59
CA ASN A 61 5.75 3.33 4.36
C ASN A 61 6.54 3.48 5.66
N ALA A 62 5.93 3.99 6.73
CA ALA A 62 6.59 4.15 8.03
C ALA A 62 7.11 2.80 8.60
N SER A 63 6.41 1.70 8.31
CA SER A 63 6.84 0.36 8.72
C SER A 63 8.03 -0.13 7.88
N ILE A 64 8.04 0.15 6.58
CA ILE A 64 9.14 -0.15 5.66
C ILE A 64 10.37 0.69 6.02
N GLU A 65 10.19 2.00 6.20
CA GLU A 65 11.24 2.97 6.50
C GLU A 65 11.96 2.62 7.81
N ARG A 66 11.21 2.28 8.87
CA ARG A 66 11.79 1.83 10.14
C ARG A 66 12.70 0.61 9.96
N HIS A 67 12.38 -0.26 9.00
CA HIS A 67 13.14 -1.46 8.70
C HIS A 67 14.26 -1.23 7.66
N LYS A 68 14.24 -0.12 6.91
CA LYS A 68 15.20 0.20 5.85
C LYS A 68 16.23 1.29 6.21
N SER A 69 15.90 2.18 7.13
CA SER A 69 16.75 3.18 7.80
C SER A 69 18.20 3.36 7.29
N LEU A 70 18.42 3.91 6.07
CA LEU A 70 19.65 4.61 5.69
C LEU A 70 19.47 5.73 4.64
N ASP A 71 18.25 6.08 4.21
CA ASP A 71 18.03 7.27 3.37
C ASP A 71 16.67 7.93 3.69
N PRO A 72 16.67 9.13 4.32
CA PRO A 72 15.46 9.89 4.55
C PRO A 72 15.06 10.60 3.27
N LYS A 73 13.99 10.15 2.60
CA LYS A 73 13.24 11.03 1.72
C LYS A 73 11.77 11.03 2.12
N PRO A 74 11.32 12.02 2.94
CA PRO A 74 9.91 12.27 3.09
C PRO A 74 9.43 12.75 1.73
N THR A 75 8.81 11.89 0.93
CA THR A 75 8.03 12.40 -0.20
C THR A 75 6.77 13.00 0.38
N PRO A 76 6.60 14.34 0.34
CA PRO A 76 5.31 14.92 0.65
C PRO A 76 4.30 14.29 -0.29
N ALA A 77 3.15 13.92 0.26
CA ALA A 77 2.01 13.42 -0.48
C ALA A 77 1.80 14.27 -1.75
N SER A 78 2.26 13.75 -2.89
CA SER A 78 1.89 14.32 -4.17
C SER A 78 0.39 14.02 -4.33
N PRO A 79 -0.46 15.02 -4.60
CA PRO A 79 -1.87 14.79 -4.81
C PRO A 79 -2.00 13.89 -6.03
N ALA A 80 -2.26 12.60 -5.80
CA ALA A 80 -2.47 11.64 -6.87
C ALA A 80 -3.62 12.16 -7.73
N THR A 81 -3.28 12.53 -8.96
CA THR A 81 -4.18 12.61 -10.11
C THR A 81 -5.30 11.60 -9.93
N VAL A 82 -6.50 12.11 -9.71
CA VAL A 82 -7.75 11.37 -9.87
C VAL A 82 -7.80 10.92 -11.32
N SER A 83 -7.23 9.75 -11.60
CA SER A 83 -7.46 9.03 -12.85
C SER A 83 -8.83 8.37 -12.71
N PHE A 84 -9.85 9.20 -12.87
CA PHE A 84 -11.22 8.78 -13.08
C PHE A 84 -11.27 8.25 -14.51
N ALA A 85 -11.11 6.94 -14.67
CA ALA A 85 -11.48 6.27 -15.90
C ALA A 85 -12.92 5.77 -15.75
N PRO A 86 -13.95 6.47 -16.28
CA PRO A 86 -15.18 5.80 -16.63
C PRO A 86 -14.89 5.04 -17.93
N SER A 87 -14.61 3.75 -17.80
CA SER A 87 -14.80 2.81 -18.91
C SER A 87 -16.29 2.71 -19.14
N LEU A 88 -16.82 3.41 -20.13
CA LEU A 88 -18.16 3.13 -20.64
C LEU A 88 -18.11 3.05 -22.16
N ALA A 89 -18.14 1.80 -22.61
CA ALA A 89 -18.43 1.39 -23.96
C ALA A 89 -19.77 1.96 -24.43
N ALA A 90 -19.81 2.46 -25.66
CA ALA A 90 -21.01 2.44 -26.50
C ALA A 90 -20.61 2.73 -27.96
N ALA A 91 -20.52 1.65 -28.75
CA ALA A 91 -20.79 1.67 -30.19
C ALA A 91 -22.31 1.93 -30.39
N PRO A 92 -22.81 2.39 -31.55
CA PRO A 92 -22.68 1.71 -32.84
C PRO A 92 -21.98 2.50 -33.96
#